data_AF-A0A109FFE8-F1
#
_entry.id   AF-A0A109FFE8-F1
#
_cell.length_a   1.000
_cell.length_b   1.000
_cell.length_c   1.000
_cell.angle_alpha   90.00
_cell.angle_beta   90.00
_cell.angle_gamma   90.00
#
_symmetry.space_group_name_H-M   'P 1'
#
loop_
_entity.id
_entity.type
_entity.pdbx_description
1 polymer ?
#
loop_
_entity_poly.entity_id
_entity_poly.type
_entity_poly.pdbx_seq_one_letter_code
_entity_poly.pdbx_strand_id
1 'polypeptide(L)'
;PDHPEEPVHLKGTVVVTRSPAMDPRDVRILQAVGELPSGLNTRMRALENCLVLPTQGVRSVASMMGGGDLDGDTYQVITLQDFIPSDVAPPRSHESQPPYELDRPAKIEDVGDCFVNYLCNDTVGQIAHMHLCLADRSPQHGFDPRCQKLADLYRRRLTCACTVSLAVDAPKTGNVVPASALPRIKGSKERPDFMRKSDIEECCVPGDTEYYKSTRALGYLYRSI
;
A
#
# COMPACT_ATOMS: atom_id res chain seq x y z
N PRO A 1 26.16 13.08 8.39
CA PRO A 1 27.28 12.21 7.97
C PRO A 1 28.53 13.06 7.74
N ASP A 2 29.67 12.69 8.34
CA ASP A 2 30.91 13.48 8.30
C ASP A 2 31.61 13.43 6.92
N HIS A 3 31.20 12.51 6.03
CA HIS A 3 31.62 12.44 4.63
C HIS A 3 30.41 12.11 3.73
N PRO A 4 29.91 13.05 2.90
CA PRO A 4 28.71 12.82 2.07
C PRO A 4 28.95 11.95 0.83
N GLU A 5 30.20 11.62 0.50
CA GLU A 5 30.58 10.87 -0.71
C GLU A 5 30.85 9.38 -0.46
N GLU A 6 30.98 8.94 0.80
CA GLU A 6 31.20 7.52 1.10
C GLU A 6 29.87 6.75 1.17
N PRO A 7 29.77 5.58 0.52
CA PRO A 7 28.56 4.78 0.55
C PRO A 7 28.28 4.29 1.97
N VAL A 8 27.08 4.61 2.48
CA VAL A 8 26.64 4.14 3.80
C VAL A 8 25.95 2.80 3.64
N HIS A 9 26.56 1.74 4.18
CA HIS A 9 25.96 0.41 4.21
C HIS A 9 25.12 0.20 5.48
N LEU A 10 23.82 -0.07 5.29
CA LEU A 10 22.93 -0.39 6.40
C LEU A 10 23.25 -1.77 6.96
N LYS A 11 23.41 -1.85 8.29
CA LYS A 11 23.67 -3.10 9.02
C LYS A 11 22.74 -3.21 10.22
N GLY A 12 22.23 -4.41 10.48
CA GLY A 12 21.35 -4.67 11.62
C GLY A 12 19.92 -4.97 11.20
N THR A 13 19.04 -5.07 12.18
CA THR A 13 17.61 -5.31 11.95
C THR A 13 16.97 -4.04 11.39
N VAL A 14 16.26 -4.19 10.27
CA VAL A 14 15.57 -3.10 9.57
C VAL A 14 14.14 -3.51 9.24
N VAL A 15 13.26 -2.52 9.21
CA VAL A 15 11.91 -2.68 8.67
C VAL A 15 11.91 -2.20 7.23
N VAL A 16 11.40 -3.03 6.32
CA VAL A 16 11.20 -2.69 4.91
C VAL A 16 9.72 -2.81 4.58
N THR A 17 9.19 -1.79 3.91
CA THR A 17 7.83 -1.82 3.37
C THR A 17 7.75 -1.03 2.07
N ARG A 18 6.60 -1.10 1.41
CA ARG A 18 6.30 -0.41 0.15
C ARG A 18 5.03 0.40 0.30
N SER A 19 5.02 1.61 -0.25
CA SER A 19 3.81 2.41 -0.30
C SER A 19 2.94 2.02 -1.50
N PRO A 20 1.62 1.93 -1.33
CA PRO A 20 0.87 2.04 -0.06
C PRO A 20 0.84 0.72 0.73
N ALA A 21 1.09 0.82 2.05
CA ALA A 21 0.99 -0.30 2.99
C ALA A 21 -0.41 -0.35 3.63
N MET A 22 -1.35 -1.03 2.95
CA MET A 22 -2.75 -1.13 3.39
C MET A 22 -3.00 -2.30 4.35
N ASP A 23 -2.21 -3.37 4.28
CA ASP A 23 -2.30 -4.50 5.21
C ASP A 23 -1.10 -4.43 6.18
N PRO A 24 -1.27 -4.52 7.50
CA PRO A 24 -0.16 -4.67 8.43
C PRO A 24 0.83 -5.80 8.06
N ARG A 25 0.40 -6.76 7.23
CA ARG A 25 1.23 -7.84 6.68
C ARG A 25 2.18 -7.43 5.56
N ASP A 26 2.19 -6.17 5.11
CA ASP A 26 3.10 -5.68 4.06
C ASP A 26 4.44 -5.16 4.58
N VAL A 27 4.63 -5.24 5.90
CA VAL A 27 5.83 -4.81 6.57
C VAL A 27 6.72 -6.03 6.74
N ARG A 28 7.99 -5.98 6.35
CA ARG A 28 8.96 -7.07 6.55
C ARG A 28 10.06 -6.60 7.49
N ILE A 29 10.34 -7.39 8.52
CA ILE A 29 11.58 -7.25 9.28
C ILE A 29 12.65 -8.08 8.57
N LEU A 30 13.73 -7.43 8.18
CA LEU A 30 14.87 -8.03 7.49
C LEU A 30 16.16 -7.76 8.26
N GLN A 31 17.18 -8.58 8.00
CA GLN A 31 18.53 -8.35 8.51
C GLN A 31 19.38 -7.73 7.40
N ALA A 32 19.73 -6.45 7.57
CA ALA A 32 20.67 -5.78 6.69
C ALA A 32 22.10 -6.28 7.00
N VAL A 33 22.79 -6.75 5.95
CA VAL A 33 24.10 -7.42 6.06
C VAL A 33 25.25 -6.41 6.23
N GLY A 34 25.06 -5.16 5.79
CA GLY A 34 26.11 -4.16 5.74
C GLY A 34 26.99 -4.31 4.50
N GLU A 35 28.26 -3.95 4.66
CA GLU A 35 29.25 -4.03 3.59
C GLU A 35 29.47 -5.49 3.15
N LEU A 36 29.49 -5.70 1.83
CA LEU A 36 29.70 -7.03 1.26
C LEU A 36 31.18 -7.45 1.35
N PRO A 37 31.49 -8.72 1.68
CA PRO A 37 32.87 -9.19 1.79
C PRO A 37 33.68 -8.99 0.51
N SER A 38 34.99 -8.74 0.67
CA SER A 38 35.91 -8.40 -0.43
C SER A 38 36.05 -9.43 -1.55
N GLY A 39 35.64 -10.68 -1.32
CA GLY A 39 35.59 -11.74 -2.33
C GLY A 39 34.27 -11.90 -3.09
N LEU A 40 33.20 -11.19 -2.71
CA LEU A 40 31.88 -11.30 -3.34
C LEU A 40 31.74 -10.37 -4.57
N ASN A 41 30.95 -10.75 -5.57
CA ASN A 41 30.76 -10.08 -6.88
C ASN A 41 30.91 -8.54 -6.86
N THR A 42 31.87 -8.02 -7.66
CA THR A 42 32.18 -6.59 -7.77
C THR A 42 31.01 -5.73 -8.24
N ARG A 43 30.10 -6.27 -9.05
CA ARG A 43 28.94 -5.51 -9.57
C ARG A 43 27.94 -5.14 -8.48
N MET A 44 27.74 -5.99 -7.48
CA MET A 44 26.83 -5.69 -6.37
C MET A 44 27.35 -4.58 -5.46
N ARG A 45 28.68 -4.43 -5.37
CA ARG A 45 29.30 -3.38 -4.54
C ARG A 45 29.28 -2.00 -5.19
N ALA A 46 29.20 -1.96 -6.52
CA ALA A 46 29.05 -0.72 -7.25
C ALA A 46 27.61 -0.17 -7.23
N LEU A 47 26.66 -0.89 -6.59
CA LEU A 47 25.29 -0.45 -6.48
C LEU A 47 25.14 0.51 -5.29
N GLU A 48 24.69 1.72 -5.58
CA GLU A 48 24.43 2.77 -4.61
C GLU A 48 22.94 3.16 -4.63
N ASN A 49 22.45 3.74 -3.53
CA ASN A 49 21.07 4.24 -3.41
C ASN A 49 19.99 3.21 -3.77
N CYS A 50 20.24 1.92 -3.51
CA CYS A 50 19.29 0.85 -3.80
C CYS A 50 19.22 -0.16 -2.67
N LEU A 51 18.11 -0.90 -2.64
CA LEU A 51 17.92 -2.05 -1.76
C LEU A 51 18.14 -3.33 -2.56
N VAL A 52 19.13 -4.13 -2.17
CA VAL A 52 19.36 -5.43 -2.79
C VAL A 52 18.65 -6.52 -1.98
N LEU A 53 17.67 -7.16 -2.61
CA LEU A 53 16.88 -8.24 -2.01
C LEU A 53 17.43 -9.63 -2.39
N PRO A 54 17.27 -10.64 -1.51
CA PRO A 54 17.70 -11.99 -1.82
C PRO A 54 16.86 -12.60 -2.96
N THR A 55 17.53 -13.32 -3.86
CA THR A 55 16.89 -14.08 -4.94
C THR A 55 16.58 -15.53 -4.55
N GLN A 56 17.05 -15.96 -3.38
CA GLN A 56 16.81 -17.30 -2.83
C GLN A 56 15.71 -17.27 -1.77
N GLY A 57 14.94 -18.34 -1.69
CA GLY A 57 13.85 -18.51 -0.73
C GLY A 57 12.60 -19.08 -1.40
N VAL A 58 11.55 -19.27 -0.60
CA VAL A 58 10.26 -19.82 -1.08
C VAL A 58 9.48 -18.80 -1.92
N ARG A 59 9.67 -17.50 -1.65
CA ARG A 59 8.95 -16.41 -2.32
C ARG A 59 9.80 -15.15 -2.33
N SER A 60 9.69 -14.37 -3.41
CA SER A 60 10.34 -13.05 -3.52
C SER A 60 9.90 -12.10 -2.40
N VAL A 61 10.87 -11.48 -1.74
CA VAL A 61 10.63 -10.51 -0.64
C VAL A 61 9.86 -9.29 -1.14
N ALA A 62 10.12 -8.83 -2.37
CA ALA A 62 9.37 -7.75 -3.02
C ALA A 62 7.87 -8.05 -3.06
N SER A 63 7.51 -9.26 -3.50
CA SER A 63 6.11 -9.69 -3.60
C SER A 63 5.40 -9.81 -2.25
N MET A 64 6.15 -9.95 -1.15
CA MET A 64 5.59 -10.00 0.20
C MET A 64 5.14 -8.63 0.72
N MET A 65 5.56 -7.53 0.07
CA MET A 65 5.24 -6.15 0.45
C MET A 65 4.19 -5.59 -0.52
N GLY A 66 2.95 -6.03 -0.30
CA GLY A 66 1.82 -5.60 -1.11
C GLY A 66 1.83 -6.05 -2.56
N GLY A 67 2.47 -7.19 -2.87
CA GLY A 67 2.52 -7.74 -4.22
C GLY A 67 3.43 -6.97 -5.18
N GLY A 68 4.41 -6.24 -4.64
CA GLY A 68 5.39 -5.51 -5.45
C GLY A 68 6.33 -6.43 -6.23
N ASP A 69 7.09 -5.81 -7.12
CA ASP A 69 8.14 -6.45 -7.89
C ASP A 69 9.39 -5.54 -7.93
N LEU A 70 10.23 -5.70 -8.96
CA LEU A 70 11.50 -4.97 -9.11
C LEU A 70 11.55 -4.20 -10.44
N ASP A 71 10.40 -3.75 -10.94
CA ASP A 71 10.29 -2.98 -12.20
C ASP A 71 10.49 -1.45 -12.03
N GLY A 72 10.70 -0.98 -10.80
CA GLY A 72 10.77 0.44 -10.44
C GLY A 72 10.22 0.77 -9.04
N ASP A 73 9.70 -0.23 -8.32
CA ASP A 73 9.21 -0.09 -6.95
C ASP A 73 10.24 0.57 -6.01
N THR A 74 9.77 1.56 -5.25
CA THR A 74 10.54 2.21 -4.19
C THR A 74 10.18 1.63 -2.82
N TYR A 75 11.19 1.47 -1.98
CA TYR A 75 11.05 0.85 -0.66
C TYR A 75 11.33 1.86 0.45
N GLN A 76 10.53 1.79 1.50
CA GLN A 76 10.80 2.51 2.74
C GLN A 76 11.60 1.59 3.65
N VAL A 77 12.80 2.03 4.02
CA VAL A 77 13.69 1.31 4.93
C VAL A 77 13.78 2.10 6.23
N ILE A 78 13.25 1.54 7.31
CA ILE A 78 13.22 2.14 8.64
C ILE A 78 14.26 1.44 9.52
N THR A 79 15.22 2.21 10.01
CA THR A 79 16.34 1.73 10.85
C THR A 79 16.20 2.10 12.33
N LEU A 80 15.21 2.93 12.66
CA LEU A 80 14.92 3.35 14.04
C LEU A 80 14.40 2.15 14.84
N GLN A 81 15.14 1.77 15.89
CA GLN A 81 14.82 0.61 16.72
C GLN A 81 13.43 0.70 17.36
N ASP A 82 13.02 1.90 17.78
CA ASP A 82 11.70 2.14 18.38
C ASP A 82 10.53 1.91 17.41
N PHE A 83 10.80 1.85 16.10
CA PHE A 83 9.82 1.62 15.04
C PHE A 83 9.84 0.18 14.52
N ILE A 84 10.70 -0.68 15.06
CA ILE A 84 10.74 -2.10 14.72
C ILE A 84 9.66 -2.81 15.55
N PRO A 85 8.61 -3.36 14.93
CA PRO A 85 7.57 -4.06 15.67
C PRO A 85 8.14 -5.35 16.26
N SER A 86 7.63 -5.76 17.43
CA SER A 86 8.05 -7.03 18.05
C SER A 86 7.67 -8.24 17.21
N ASP A 87 6.54 -8.16 16.52
CA ASP A 87 5.97 -9.23 15.73
C ASP A 87 5.47 -8.72 14.38
N VAL A 88 5.60 -9.58 13.37
CA VAL A 88 5.12 -9.32 12.02
C VAL A 88 4.22 -10.46 11.59
N ALA A 89 3.01 -10.11 11.16
CA ALA A 89 2.10 -11.10 10.62
C ALA A 89 2.64 -11.67 9.29
N PRO A 90 2.35 -12.94 8.97
CA PRO A 90 2.85 -13.57 7.75
C PRO A 90 2.31 -12.85 6.50
N PRO A 91 3.12 -12.74 5.43
CA PRO A 91 2.71 -12.05 4.22
C PRO A 91 1.55 -12.78 3.55
N ARG A 92 0.56 -12.00 3.11
CA ARG A 92 -0.62 -12.52 2.41
C ARG A 92 -0.23 -13.10 1.04
N SER A 93 -0.89 -14.16 0.57
CA SER A 93 -0.70 -14.61 -0.82
C SER A 93 -1.23 -13.54 -1.77
N HIS A 94 -0.48 -13.26 -2.84
CA HIS A 94 -0.86 -12.35 -3.91
C HIS A 94 -0.92 -13.18 -5.18
N GLU A 95 -2.12 -13.65 -5.52
CA GLU A 95 -2.36 -14.40 -6.74
C GLU A 95 -3.06 -13.53 -7.76
N SER A 96 -2.54 -13.60 -8.97
CA SER A 96 -3.01 -12.83 -10.10
C SER A 96 -4.38 -13.30 -10.56
N GLN A 97 -5.40 -12.45 -10.48
CA GLN A 97 -6.62 -12.69 -11.24
C GLN A 97 -6.34 -12.55 -12.75
N PRO A 98 -6.95 -13.40 -13.60
CA PRO A 98 -6.86 -13.26 -15.04
C PRO A 98 -7.55 -11.96 -15.49
N PRO A 99 -7.11 -11.36 -16.61
CA PRO A 99 -7.79 -10.21 -17.20
C PRO A 99 -9.21 -10.60 -17.63
N TYR A 100 -10.07 -9.61 -17.77
CA TYR A 100 -11.39 -9.79 -18.36
C TYR A 100 -11.24 -10.20 -19.82
N GLU A 101 -11.74 -11.40 -20.16
CA GLU A 101 -11.68 -11.95 -21.51
C GLU A 101 -13.05 -11.87 -22.19
N LEU A 102 -13.04 -11.56 -23.48
CA LEU A 102 -14.24 -11.56 -24.33
C LEU A 102 -14.30 -12.88 -25.09
N ASP A 103 -15.50 -13.46 -25.21
CA ASP A 103 -15.74 -14.67 -26.02
C ASP A 103 -15.61 -14.43 -27.55
N ARG A 104 -15.20 -13.24 -27.96
CA ARG A 104 -15.09 -12.78 -29.35
C ARG A 104 -13.91 -11.84 -29.53
N PRO A 105 -13.44 -11.59 -30.77
CA PRO A 105 -12.45 -10.57 -31.04
C PRO A 105 -12.87 -9.20 -30.51
N ALA A 106 -11.92 -8.51 -29.87
CA ALA A 106 -12.11 -7.16 -29.35
C ALA A 106 -12.28 -6.16 -30.49
N LYS A 107 -13.19 -5.21 -30.30
CA LYS A 107 -13.43 -4.08 -31.19
C LYS A 107 -13.05 -2.78 -30.49
N ILE A 108 -12.98 -1.69 -31.25
CA ILE A 108 -12.62 -0.37 -30.69
C ILE A 108 -13.67 0.11 -29.68
N GLU A 109 -14.93 -0.28 -29.85
CA GLU A 109 -16.01 0.06 -28.92
C GLU A 109 -15.77 -0.58 -27.54
N ASP A 110 -15.25 -1.80 -27.49
CA ASP A 110 -14.92 -2.49 -26.23
C ASP A 110 -13.82 -1.77 -25.45
N VAL A 111 -12.87 -1.16 -26.17
CA VAL A 111 -11.82 -0.34 -25.55
C VAL A 111 -12.43 0.93 -24.94
N GLY A 112 -13.37 1.56 -25.66
CA GLY A 112 -14.14 2.70 -25.16
C GLY A 112 -14.95 2.35 -23.91
N ASP A 113 -15.68 1.23 -23.95
CA ASP A 113 -16.47 0.74 -22.82
C ASP A 113 -15.58 0.41 -21.60
N CYS A 114 -14.43 -0.23 -21.82
CA CYS A 114 -13.46 -0.50 -20.77
C CYS A 114 -12.94 0.79 -20.12
N PHE A 115 -12.62 1.79 -20.92
CA PHE A 115 -12.15 3.09 -20.45
C PHE A 115 -13.22 3.84 -19.63
N VAL A 116 -14.45 3.91 -20.14
CA VAL A 116 -15.59 4.53 -19.42
C VAL A 116 -15.89 3.77 -18.14
N ASN A 117 -15.89 2.44 -18.18
CA ASN A 117 -16.12 1.60 -17.01
C ASN A 117 -15.06 1.83 -15.91
N TYR A 118 -13.79 1.97 -16.29
CA TYR A 118 -12.72 2.36 -15.38
C TYR A 118 -12.97 3.73 -14.75
N LEU A 119 -13.26 4.76 -15.57
CA LEU A 119 -13.51 6.12 -15.07
C LEU A 119 -14.70 6.20 -14.11
N CYS A 120 -15.79 5.49 -14.41
CA CYS A 120 -16.98 5.47 -13.57
C CYS A 120 -16.79 4.72 -12.25
N ASN A 121 -15.80 3.82 -12.18
CA ASN A 121 -15.57 2.93 -11.03
C ASN A 121 -14.17 3.08 -10.41
N ASP A 122 -13.51 4.24 -10.59
CA ASP A 122 -12.29 4.54 -9.87
C ASP A 122 -12.59 4.77 -8.38
N THR A 123 -12.38 3.71 -7.61
CA THR A 123 -12.64 3.65 -6.17
C THR A 123 -11.37 3.57 -5.34
N VAL A 124 -10.17 3.64 -5.96
CA VAL A 124 -8.88 3.53 -5.27
C VAL A 124 -8.78 4.55 -4.14
N GLY A 125 -9.02 5.83 -4.47
CA GLY A 125 -8.98 6.92 -3.49
C GLY A 125 -10.06 6.81 -2.41
N GLN A 126 -11.25 6.29 -2.76
CA GLN A 126 -12.33 6.08 -1.79
C GLN A 126 -11.94 5.00 -0.77
N ILE A 127 -11.42 3.87 -1.24
CA ILE A 127 -10.93 2.77 -0.40
C ILE A 127 -9.80 3.25 0.51
N ALA A 128 -8.84 4.00 -0.02
CA ALA A 128 -7.72 4.53 0.76
C ALA A 128 -8.18 5.45 1.90
N HIS A 129 -9.06 6.42 1.60
CA HIS A 129 -9.61 7.31 2.62
C HIS A 129 -10.44 6.58 3.68
N MET A 130 -11.28 5.63 3.26
CA MET A 130 -12.09 4.81 4.16
C MET A 130 -11.20 3.97 5.09
N HIS A 131 -10.12 3.40 4.54
CA HIS A 131 -9.16 2.61 5.29
C HIS A 131 -8.45 3.44 6.37
N LEU A 132 -7.95 4.64 6.01
CA LEU A 132 -7.31 5.54 6.97
C LEU A 132 -8.26 5.93 8.12
N CYS A 133 -9.50 6.29 7.81
CA CYS A 133 -10.49 6.64 8.83
C CYS A 133 -10.79 5.46 9.77
N LEU A 134 -10.95 4.25 9.22
CA LEU A 134 -11.23 3.06 10.02
C LEU A 134 -10.04 2.64 10.88
N ALA A 135 -8.83 2.64 10.32
CA ALA A 135 -7.62 2.24 11.02
C ALA A 135 -7.27 3.20 12.16
N ASP A 136 -7.59 4.49 12.01
CA ASP A 136 -7.39 5.48 13.07
C ASP A 136 -8.33 5.26 14.27
N ARG A 137 -9.61 4.99 13.99
CA ARG A 137 -10.66 4.80 15.01
C ARG A 137 -10.64 3.45 15.68
N SER A 138 -10.36 2.40 14.92
CA SER A 138 -10.47 1.04 15.44
C SER A 138 -9.41 0.82 16.52
N PRO A 139 -9.77 0.22 17.67
CA PRO A 139 -8.78 -0.23 18.63
C PRO A 139 -7.87 -1.33 18.06
N GLN A 140 -8.30 -2.01 16.99
CA GLN A 140 -7.53 -3.03 16.27
C GLN A 140 -6.73 -2.47 15.09
N HIS A 141 -6.84 -1.16 14.82
CA HIS A 141 -6.10 -0.49 13.75
C HIS A 141 -6.29 -1.15 12.37
N GLY A 142 -5.19 -1.35 11.62
CA GLY A 142 -5.19 -2.06 10.35
C GLY A 142 -5.57 -3.55 10.46
N PHE A 143 -5.55 -4.16 11.65
CA PHE A 143 -6.01 -5.53 11.85
C PHE A 143 -7.54 -5.67 11.97
N ASP A 144 -8.28 -4.55 12.04
CA ASP A 144 -9.74 -4.58 12.02
C ASP A 144 -10.22 -5.34 10.76
N PRO A 145 -11.15 -6.30 10.89
CA PRO A 145 -11.67 -7.06 9.75
C PRO A 145 -12.20 -6.18 8.61
N ARG A 146 -12.70 -4.97 8.92
CA ARG A 146 -13.14 -3.99 7.91
C ARG A 146 -11.98 -3.37 7.16
N CYS A 147 -10.88 -3.06 7.85
CA CYS A 147 -9.64 -2.60 7.22
C CYS A 147 -9.04 -3.70 6.35
N GLN A 148 -9.02 -4.94 6.84
CA GLN A 148 -8.57 -6.10 6.08
C GLN A 148 -9.42 -6.32 4.82
N LYS A 149 -10.75 -6.16 4.91
CA LYS A 149 -11.63 -6.21 3.75
C LYS A 149 -11.32 -5.09 2.74
N LEU A 150 -11.09 -3.86 3.22
CA LEU A 150 -10.69 -2.76 2.34
C LEU A 150 -9.32 -2.99 1.70
N ALA A 151 -8.35 -3.53 2.44
CA ALA A 151 -7.05 -3.93 1.91
C ALA A 151 -7.20 -5.03 0.85
N ASP A 152 -8.11 -5.98 1.06
CA ASP A 152 -8.45 -7.01 0.07
C ASP A 152 -9.15 -6.43 -1.18
N LEU A 153 -9.95 -5.36 -1.06
CA LEU A 153 -10.55 -4.66 -2.21
C LEU A 153 -9.55 -3.74 -2.94
N TYR A 154 -8.63 -3.16 -2.19
CA TYR A 154 -7.54 -2.32 -2.72
C TYR A 154 -6.54 -3.17 -3.53
N ARG A 155 -6.40 -4.44 -3.15
CA ARG A 155 -5.39 -5.36 -3.67
C ARG A 155 -5.94 -6.45 -4.57
N ARG A 156 -4.99 -7.07 -5.26
CA ARG A 156 -5.14 -8.29 -6.04
C ARG A 156 -5.24 -9.54 -5.13
N ARG A 157 -6.46 -10.00 -4.80
CA ARG A 157 -6.67 -11.33 -4.15
C ARG A 157 -7.83 -12.14 -4.76
N LEU A 158 -7.66 -13.47 -4.77
CA LEU A 158 -8.53 -14.48 -5.42
C LEU A 158 -9.57 -15.15 -4.49
N THR A 159 -9.60 -14.88 -3.18
CA THR A 159 -10.50 -15.62 -2.28
C THR A 159 -11.85 -14.94 -2.12
N CYS A 160 -12.70 -15.09 -3.13
CA CYS A 160 -14.16 -15.33 -3.10
C CYS A 160 -14.65 -15.23 -4.55
N ALA A 161 -15.20 -16.30 -5.10
CA ALA A 161 -15.74 -16.37 -6.48
C ALA A 161 -16.91 -15.39 -6.77
N CYS A 162 -17.24 -14.47 -5.84
CA CYS A 162 -18.29 -13.47 -5.98
C CYS A 162 -17.85 -12.03 -5.67
N THR A 163 -16.57 -11.76 -5.37
CA THR A 163 -16.08 -10.39 -5.14
C THR A 163 -14.69 -10.24 -5.72
N VAL A 164 -14.65 -10.08 -7.04
CA VAL A 164 -13.49 -9.60 -7.79
C VAL A 164 -13.28 -8.13 -7.39
N SER A 165 -12.13 -7.74 -6.88
CA SER A 165 -11.85 -6.31 -6.70
C SER A 165 -10.36 -5.98 -6.81
N LEU A 166 -10.08 -5.06 -7.73
CA LEU A 166 -8.86 -4.93 -8.54
C LEU A 166 -8.52 -3.45 -8.76
N ALA A 167 -8.70 -2.60 -7.75
CA ALA A 167 -8.73 -1.15 -7.97
C ALA A 167 -7.42 -0.60 -8.60
N VAL A 168 -6.24 -1.07 -8.18
CA VAL A 168 -4.94 -0.62 -8.72
C VAL A 168 -4.63 -1.22 -10.10
N ASP A 169 -5.08 -2.44 -10.36
CA ASP A 169 -4.81 -3.17 -11.61
C ASP A 169 -6.00 -3.11 -12.60
N ALA A 170 -7.04 -2.35 -12.29
CA ALA A 170 -8.21 -2.18 -13.14
C ALA A 170 -7.84 -1.69 -14.56
N PRO A 171 -6.89 -0.74 -14.75
CA PRO A 171 -6.45 -0.34 -16.08
C PRO A 171 -5.81 -1.48 -16.89
N LYS A 172 -5.21 -2.46 -16.20
CA LYS A 172 -4.50 -3.60 -16.83
C LYS A 172 -5.42 -4.79 -17.09
N THR A 173 -6.37 -5.01 -16.19
CA THR A 173 -7.20 -6.22 -16.17
C THR A 173 -8.62 -5.99 -16.69
N GLY A 174 -9.09 -4.74 -16.78
CA GLY A 174 -10.47 -4.40 -17.15
C GLY A 174 -11.51 -4.66 -16.05
N ASN A 175 -11.09 -5.24 -14.92
CA ASN A 175 -11.97 -5.55 -13.82
C ASN A 175 -12.00 -4.40 -12.81
N VAL A 176 -13.18 -3.87 -12.52
CA VAL A 176 -13.37 -2.72 -11.64
C VAL A 176 -14.09 -3.10 -10.35
N VAL A 177 -13.91 -2.30 -9.31
CA VAL A 177 -14.65 -2.42 -8.05
C VAL A 177 -15.84 -1.46 -8.09
N PRO A 178 -17.08 -1.95 -8.14
CA PRO A 178 -18.23 -1.06 -8.12
C PRO A 178 -18.34 -0.40 -6.74
N ALA A 179 -18.72 0.88 -6.71
CA ALA A 179 -18.89 1.63 -5.45
C ALA A 179 -19.90 0.96 -4.49
N SER A 180 -20.85 0.19 -5.01
CA SER A 180 -21.82 -0.58 -4.23
C SER A 180 -21.20 -1.72 -3.41
N ALA A 181 -20.03 -2.23 -3.79
CA ALA A 181 -19.30 -3.27 -3.05
C ALA A 181 -18.54 -2.71 -1.83
N LEU A 182 -18.37 -1.38 -1.76
CA LEU A 182 -17.68 -0.74 -0.64
C LEU A 182 -18.49 -0.87 0.66
N PRO A 183 -17.83 -1.19 1.78
CA PRO A 183 -18.52 -1.35 3.06
C PRO A 183 -19.12 -0.01 3.53
N ARG A 184 -20.38 -0.02 3.98
CA ARG A 184 -20.99 1.15 4.62
C ARG A 184 -20.38 1.36 6.00
N ILE A 185 -19.61 2.43 6.17
CA ILE A 185 -19.01 2.80 7.45
C ILE A 185 -19.95 3.70 8.22
N LYS A 186 -20.37 3.28 9.42
CA LYS A 186 -21.09 4.15 10.36
C LYS A 186 -20.15 5.26 10.85
N GLY A 187 -20.62 6.52 10.89
CA GLY A 187 -19.81 7.68 11.25
C GLY A 187 -18.87 8.16 10.15
N SER A 188 -19.16 7.89 8.87
CA SER A 188 -18.37 8.34 7.71
C SER A 188 -18.25 9.86 7.56
N LYS A 189 -19.09 10.61 8.28
CA LYS A 189 -19.11 12.07 8.34
C LYS A 189 -17.99 12.66 9.18
N GLU A 190 -17.61 11.97 10.26
CA GLU A 190 -16.44 12.36 11.03
C GLU A 190 -15.17 11.89 10.32
N ARG A 191 -14.06 12.64 10.40
CA ARG A 191 -12.75 12.27 9.85
C ARG A 191 -11.62 12.70 10.79
N PRO A 192 -10.46 12.03 10.78
CA PRO A 192 -9.33 12.51 11.56
C PRO A 192 -8.83 13.85 11.00
N ASP A 193 -8.33 14.70 11.89
CA ASP A 193 -7.85 16.05 11.60
C ASP A 193 -6.74 16.12 10.54
N PHE A 194 -5.87 15.11 10.46
CA PHE A 194 -4.83 15.05 9.43
C PHE A 194 -5.37 14.86 8.00
N MET A 195 -6.66 14.54 7.84
CA MET A 195 -7.31 14.48 6.53
C MET A 195 -7.99 15.81 6.14
N ARG A 196 -7.77 16.88 6.91
CA ARG A 196 -8.22 18.21 6.56
C ARG A 196 -7.38 18.73 5.39
N LYS A 197 -8.05 19.19 4.33
CA LYS A 197 -7.37 19.82 3.19
C LYS A 197 -6.91 21.21 3.63
N SER A 198 -5.61 21.48 3.50
CA SER A 198 -4.97 22.76 3.82
C SER A 198 -5.43 23.90 2.90
N ASP A 199 -5.86 23.55 1.68
CA ASP A 199 -6.00 24.50 0.57
C ASP A 199 -7.43 25.04 0.41
N ILE A 200 -8.33 24.70 1.34
CA ILE A 200 -9.73 25.12 1.30
C ILE A 200 -9.94 26.15 2.40
N GLU A 201 -9.62 27.41 2.07
CA GLU A 201 -10.35 28.55 2.63
C GLU A 201 -11.84 28.32 2.38
N GLU A 202 -12.60 28.00 3.43
CA GLU A 202 -14.04 28.23 3.68
C GLU A 202 -15.10 28.00 2.57
N CYS A 203 -14.74 27.55 1.38
CA CYS A 203 -15.62 27.44 0.23
C CYS A 203 -15.76 25.96 -0.13
N CYS A 204 -16.91 25.40 0.21
CA CYS A 204 -17.46 24.15 -0.35
C CYS A 204 -16.94 22.82 0.24
N VAL A 205 -16.69 22.74 1.55
CA VAL A 205 -16.90 21.44 2.22
C VAL A 205 -18.40 21.32 2.46
N PRO A 206 -19.10 20.27 1.96
CA PRO A 206 -20.50 20.03 2.35
C PRO A 206 -20.56 20.05 3.88
N GLY A 207 -21.42 20.90 4.45
CA GLY A 207 -21.45 21.32 5.86
C GLY A 207 -21.69 20.24 6.93
N ASP A 208 -21.40 18.98 6.61
CA ASP A 208 -21.65 17.78 7.41
C ASP A 208 -20.37 17.00 7.75
N THR A 209 -19.19 17.43 7.30
CA THR A 209 -17.93 16.71 7.61
C THR A 209 -17.32 17.25 8.89
N GLU A 210 -17.44 16.48 9.97
CA GLU A 210 -16.82 16.81 11.25
C GLU A 210 -15.39 16.26 11.32
N TYR A 211 -14.50 16.97 11.99
CA TYR A 211 -13.12 16.53 12.18
C TYR A 211 -12.85 16.30 13.66
N TYR A 212 -12.25 15.15 13.98
CA TYR A 212 -11.80 14.84 15.34
C TYR A 212 -10.27 14.81 15.40
N LYS A 213 -9.74 15.20 16.56
CA LYS A 213 -8.29 15.18 16.81
C LYS A 213 -7.81 13.74 16.92
N SER A 214 -7.06 13.25 15.93
CA SER A 214 -6.51 11.90 15.98
C SER A 214 -5.45 11.81 17.09
N THR A 215 -5.55 10.80 17.94
CA THR A 215 -4.56 10.46 18.97
C THR A 215 -3.50 9.48 18.47
N ARG A 216 -3.42 9.25 17.15
CA ARG A 216 -2.49 8.32 16.51
C ARG A 216 -1.26 9.05 15.98
N ALA A 217 -0.24 8.29 15.61
CA ALA A 217 1.04 8.81 15.12
C ALA A 217 0.86 9.85 14.00
N LEU A 218 0.03 9.54 12.99
CA LEU A 218 -0.27 10.47 11.89
C LEU A 218 -0.88 11.79 12.38
N GLY A 219 -1.78 11.74 13.35
CA GLY A 219 -2.36 12.96 13.94
C GLY A 219 -1.30 13.79 14.68
N TYR A 220 -0.42 13.16 15.45
CA TYR A 220 0.68 13.87 16.12
C TYR A 220 1.65 14.50 15.13
N LEU A 221 2.05 13.75 14.10
CA LEU A 221 2.94 14.24 13.04
C LEU A 221 2.31 15.42 12.30
N TYR A 222 1.05 15.31 11.89
CA TYR A 222 0.32 16.38 11.21
C TYR A 222 0.29 17.69 12.00
N ARG A 223 0.19 17.63 13.33
CA ARG A 223 0.15 18.83 14.20
C ARG A 223 1.53 19.32 14.65
N SER A 224 2.59 18.57 14.34
CA SER A 224 3.97 18.91 14.72
C SER A 224 4.74 19.60 13.59
N ILE A 225 4.12 19.72 12.42
CA ILE A 225 4.60 20.45 11.23
C ILE A 225 3.86 21.78 11.18
#